data_AF-A0A392VKM3-F1
#
_entry.id   AF-A0A392VKM3-F1
#
_cell.length_a   1.000
_cell.length_b   1.000
_cell.length_c   1.000
_cell.angle_alpha   90.00
_cell.angle_beta   90.00
_cell.angle_gamma   90.00
#
_symmetry.space_group_name_H-M   'P 1'
#
loop_
_entity.id
_entity.type
_entity.pdbx_description
1 polymer ?
#
loop_
_entity_poly.entity_id
_entity_poly.type
_entity_poly.pdbx_seq_one_letter_code
_entity_poly.pdbx_strand_id
1 'polypeptide(L)' 'MIKTLVFHNGKAPRGDRTDWVMHEYRLEDKDPADRGMVQDSYVICKVFQKEGPGPRNG' A
#
# COMPACT_ATOMS: atom_id res chain seq x y z
N MET A 1 5.01 8.45 -5.73
CA MET A 1 3.59 8.04 -5.77
C MET A 1 3.18 7.39 -4.44
N ILE A 2 1.90 7.57 -4.02
CA ILE A 2 1.30 6.91 -2.86
C ILE A 2 0.28 5.87 -3.31
N LYS A 3 0.35 4.65 -2.76
CA LYS A 3 -0.63 3.57 -2.97
C LYS A 3 -1.37 3.28 -1.67
N THR A 4 -2.70 3.31 -1.70
CA THR A 4 -3.55 2.97 -0.56
C THR A 4 -4.04 1.53 -0.68
N LEU A 5 -3.82 0.72 0.35
CA LEU A 5 -4.26 -0.67 0.44
C LEU A 5 -5.19 -0.86 1.65
N VAL A 6 -6.11 -1.81 1.54
CA VAL A 6 -6.99 -2.24 2.62
C VAL A 6 -6.73 -3.72 2.90
N PHE A 7 -6.56 -4.08 4.17
CA PHE A 7 -6.39 -5.48 4.54
C PHE A 7 -7.74 -6.20 4.59
N HIS A 8 -7.78 -7.39 4.01
CA HIS A 8 -8.91 -8.32 4.08
C HIS A 8 -8.47 -9.57 4.84
N ASN A 9 -9.27 -9.99 5.82
CA ASN A 9 -9.03 -11.24 6.54
C ASN A 9 -9.54 -12.42 5.71
N GLY A 10 -8.77 -13.50 5.64
CA GLY A 10 -9.11 -14.70 4.85
C GLY A 10 -8.54 -14.68 3.43
N LYS A 11 -9.15 -15.47 2.54
CA LYS A 11 -8.62 -15.74 1.19
C LYS A 11 -9.38 -14.97 0.12
N ALA A 12 -8.65 -14.31 -0.79
CA ALA A 12 -9.23 -13.69 -1.97
C ALA A 12 -10.00 -14.72 -2.84
N PRO A 13 -11.11 -14.32 -3.49
CA PRO A 13 -11.74 -13.00 -3.45
C PRO A 13 -12.73 -12.81 -2.29
N ARG A 14 -12.93 -13.83 -1.43
CA ARG A 14 -13.98 -13.87 -0.40
C ARG A 14 -13.53 -13.38 0.99
N GLY A 15 -12.46 -12.59 1.05
CA GLY A 15 -11.92 -12.11 2.33
C GLY A 15 -12.75 -10.97 2.92
N ASP A 16 -12.96 -11.02 4.24
CA ASP A 16 -13.69 -10.00 4.98
C ASP A 16 -12.87 -8.71 5.07
N ARG A 17 -13.44 -7.62 4.57
CA ARG A 17 -12.80 -6.30 4.63
C ARG A 17 -12.62 -5.87 6.09
N THR A 18 -11.42 -5.39 6.42
CA THR A 18 -11.12 -4.83 7.75
C THR A 18 -10.97 -3.31 7.71
N ASP A 19 -10.75 -2.72 8.89
CA ASP A 19 -10.45 -1.31 9.05
C ASP A 19 -8.95 -0.99 9.02
N TRP A 20 -8.11 -1.99 8.75
CA TRP A 20 -6.68 -1.78 8.57
C TRP A 20 -6.38 -1.22 7.18
N VAL A 21 -5.74 -0.05 7.19
CA VAL A 21 -5.30 0.65 5.99
C VAL A 21 -3.78 0.75 6.00
N MET A 22 -3.18 0.57 4.82
CA MET A 22 -1.76 0.81 4.58
C MET A 22 -1.62 1.86 3.49
N HIS A 23 -0.82 2.89 3.77
CA HIS A 23 -0.27 3.76 2.73
C HIS A 23 1.15 3.30 2.44
N GLU A 24 1.39 2.88 1.21
CA GLU A 24 2.69 2.52 0.69
C GLU A 24 3.26 3.70 -0.10
N TYR A 25 4.43 4.17 0.32
CA TYR A 25 5.17 5.26 -0.31
C TYR A 25 6.37 4.68 -1.03
N ARG A 26 6.42 4.89 -2.35
CA ARG A 26 7.56 4.51 -3.18
C ARG A 26 8.31 5.76 -3.59
N LEU A 27 9.65 5.68 -3.50
CA LEU A 27 10.52 6.59 -4.23
C LEU A 27 10.32 6.30 -5.72
N GLU A 28 9.77 7.27 -6.44
CA GLU A 28 9.78 7.23 -7.90
C GLU A 28 11.05 7.90 -8.35
N ASP A 29 12.15 7.15 -8.30
CA ASP A 29 13.33 7.59 -9.02
C ASP A 29 12.98 7.52 -10.51
N LYS A 30 12.92 8.71 -11.12
CA LYS A 30 12.93 8.82 -12.57
C LYS A 30 14.29 8.27 -13.02
N ASP A 31 14.27 7.00 -13.38
CA ASP A 31 15.29 6.24 -14.08
C ASP A 31 16.47 5.69 -13.23
N PRO A 32 16.32 4.49 -12.64
CA PRO A 32 17.44 3.71 -12.13
C PRO A 32 18.35 3.15 -13.24
N ALA A 33 17.86 3.05 -14.50
CA ALA A 33 18.63 2.45 -15.59
C ALA A 33 19.86 3.29 -15.97
N ASP A 34 19.80 4.60 -15.72
CA ASP A 34 20.86 5.54 -16.12
C ASP A 34 22.04 5.60 -15.12
N ARG A 35 21.91 4.98 -13.93
CA ARG A 35 22.93 5.07 -12.87
C ARG A 35 23.55 3.74 -12.45
N GLY A 36 23.14 2.62 -13.03
CA GLY A 36 23.66 1.29 -12.67
C GLY A 36 23.47 0.93 -11.19
N MET A 37 22.63 1.67 -10.48
CA MET A 37 22.33 1.46 -9.07
C MET A 37 21.12 0.56 -8.97
N VAL A 38 21.33 -0.68 -8.52
CA VAL A 38 20.24 -1.53 -8.02
C VAL A 38 19.74 -0.82 -6.77
N GLN A 39 18.70 -0.01 -6.94
CA GLN A 39 18.07 0.63 -5.81
C GLN A 39 17.48 -0.47 -4.94
N ASP A 40 18.06 -0.68 -3.75
CA ASP A 40 17.48 -1.56 -2.76
C ASP A 40 16.02 -1.14 -2.61
N SER A 41 15.10 -2.00 -3.06
CA SER A 41 13.71 -1.62 -3.34
C SER A 41 12.92 -1.56 -2.04
N TYR A 42 13.28 -0.63 -1.18
CA TYR A 42 12.58 -0.34 0.05
C TYR A 42 11.36 0.54 -0.25
N VAL A 43 10.32 0.33 0.54
CA VAL A 43 9.13 1.18 0.58
C VAL A 43 8.90 1.62 2.01
N ILE A 44 8.32 2.80 2.18
CA ILE A 44 7.86 3.25 3.49
C ILE A 44 6.37 2.93 3.60
N CYS A 45 5.97 2.28 4.68
CA CYS A 45 4.58 1.95 4.95
C CYS A 45 4.07 2.68 6.19
N LYS A 46 2.92 3.36 6.07
CA LYS A 46 2.13 3.82 7.22
C LYS A 46 0.95 2.88 7.40
N VAL A 47 0.89 2.19 8.52
CA VAL A 47 -0.22 1.28 8.88
C VAL A 47 -1.04 1.91 10.00
N PHE A 48 -2.36 1.92 9.83
CA PHE A 48 -3.28 2.45 10.84
C PHE A 48 -4.65 1.78 10.74
N GLN A 49 -5.40 1.83 11.83
CA GLN A 49 -6.78 1.39 11.88
C GLN A 49 -7.68 2.63 11.81
N LYS A 50 -8.63 2.67 10.87
CA LYS A 50 -9.65 3.73 10.82
C LYS A 50 -10.82 3.40 11.74
N GLU A 51 -11.58 4.42 12.15
CA GLU A 51 -12.81 4.24 12.91
C GLU A 51 -13.93 3.73 12.00
N GLY A 52 -14.07 2.40 11.93
CA GLY A 52 -15.12 1.74 11.16
C GLY A 52 -14.88 1.70 9.64
N PRO A 53 -15.80 1.10 8.84
CA PRO A 53 -15.61 0.78 7.43
C PRO A 53 -15.28 1.99 6.52
N GLY A 54 -15.53 3.22 6.98
CA GLY A 54 -15.42 4.42 6.16
C GLY A 54 -16.37 4.39 4.95
N PRO A 55 -16.39 5.43 4.11
CA PRO A 55 -17.19 5.42 2.90
C PRO A 55 -16.80 4.25 1.99
N ARG A 56 -17.77 3.42 1.63
CA ARG A 56 -17.62 2.44 0.55
C ARG A 56 -17.74 3.18 -0.78
N ASN A 57 -16.73 3.97 -1.12
CA ASN A 57 -16.65 4.54 -2.46
C ASN A 57 -16.19 3.40 -3.39
N GLY A 58 -17.17 2.78 -4.04
CA GLY A 58 -17.00 2.04 -5.29
C GLY A 58 -17.08 2.99 -6.47
#